data_AF-K1X316-F1
#
_entry.id   AF-K1X316-F1
#
_cell.length_a   1.000
_cell.length_b   1.000
_cell.length_c   1.000
_cell.angle_alpha   90.00
_cell.angle_beta   90.00
_cell.angle_gamma   90.00
#
_symmetry.space_group_name_H-M   'P 1'
#
loop_
_entity.id
_entity.type
_entity.pdbx_description
1 polymer ?
#
loop_
_entity_poly.entity_id
_entity_poly.type
_entity_poly.pdbx_seq_one_letter_code
_entity_poly.pdbx_strand_id
1 'polypeptide(L)'
;MRIRKPLIRLTMDRIIEKAHCACSTQSLSELCSDLLLAEELNDRTIRTMVVAELDLIISELISPSDQIAKEYLEKVRREIVDLTL
;
A
#
# COMPACT_ATOMS: atom_id res chain seq x y z
N MET A 1 13.13 -11.25 22.34
CA MET A 1 12.60 -9.90 22.02
C MET A 1 11.79 -10.00 20.74
N ARG A 2 10.47 -9.77 20.77
CA ARG A 2 9.69 -9.62 19.53
C ARG A 2 10.01 -8.22 18.98
N ILE A 3 10.76 -8.17 17.89
CA ILE A 3 11.00 -6.93 17.14
C ILE A 3 9.61 -6.44 16.70
N ARG A 4 9.12 -5.34 17.26
CA ARG A 4 7.89 -4.71 16.78
C ARG A 4 8.22 -4.13 15.41
N LYS A 5 7.75 -4.78 14.34
CA LYS A 5 7.74 -4.16 13.01
C LYS A 5 6.94 -2.84 13.13
N PRO A 6 7.41 -1.73 12.52
CA PRO A 6 6.63 -0.49 12.41
C PRO A 6 5.22 -0.76 11.88
N LEU A 7 4.23 0.03 12.30
CA LEU A 7 2.82 -0.22 11.98
C LEU A 7 2.61 -0.16 10.47
N ILE A 8 3.23 0.82 9.81
CA ILE A 8 3.18 0.96 8.35
C ILE A 8 3.67 -0.27 7.59
N ARG A 9 4.67 -0.98 8.12
CA ARG A 9 5.20 -2.20 7.50
C ARG A 9 4.21 -3.36 7.62
N LEU A 10 3.48 -3.45 8.74
CA LEU A 10 2.42 -4.43 8.92
C LEU A 10 1.23 -4.13 7.99
N THR A 11 0.91 -2.86 7.78
CA THR A 11 -0.13 -2.43 6.83
C THR A 11 0.26 -2.79 5.40
N MET A 12 1.51 -2.52 5.00
CA MET A 12 2.04 -2.90 3.67
C MET A 12 2.05 -4.41 3.45
N ASP A 13 2.54 -5.20 4.42
CA ASP A 13 2.53 -6.68 4.34
C ASP A 13 1.10 -7.20 4.08
N ARG A 14 0.08 -6.59 4.71
CA ARG A 14 -1.34 -6.95 4.52
C ARG A 14 -1.91 -6.49 3.19
N ILE A 15 -1.52 -5.31 2.70
CA ILE A 15 -1.92 -4.82 1.38
C ILE A 15 -1.41 -5.77 0.31
N ILE A 16 -0.16 -6.22 0.39
CA ILE A 16 0.44 -7.20 -0.53
C ILE A 16 -0.40 -8.48 -0.56
N GLU A 17 -0.69 -9.04 0.62
CA GLU A 17 -1.48 -10.28 0.75
C GLU A 17 -2.88 -10.12 0.15
N LYS A 18 -3.53 -8.97 0.35
CA LYS A 18 -4.88 -8.71 -0.15
C LYS A 18 -4.94 -8.36 -1.63
N ALA A 19 -3.95 -7.66 -2.15
CA ALA A 19 -3.90 -7.29 -3.57
C ALA A 19 -3.84 -8.51 -4.51
N HIS A 20 -3.22 -9.61 -4.05
CA HIS A 20 -3.08 -10.86 -4.80
C HIS A 20 -4.24 -11.83 -4.60
N CYS A 21 -5.20 -11.49 -3.75
CA CYS A 21 -6.34 -12.32 -3.44
C CYS A 21 -7.58 -11.74 -4.10
N ALA A 22 -8.35 -12.56 -4.81
CA ALA A 22 -9.68 -12.18 -5.34
C ALA A 22 -10.72 -11.89 -4.22
N CYS A 23 -10.29 -11.81 -2.96
CA CYS A 23 -11.15 -11.54 -1.83
C CYS A 23 -11.53 -10.05 -1.72
N SER A 24 -12.64 -9.79 -1.03
CA SER A 24 -13.36 -8.51 -0.97
C SER A 24 -12.47 -7.26 -1.08
N THR A 25 -12.73 -6.45 -2.12
CA THR A 25 -12.09 -5.16 -2.38
C THR A 25 -12.26 -4.17 -1.21
N GLN A 26 -13.31 -4.34 -0.39
CA GLN A 26 -13.55 -3.52 0.80
C GLN A 26 -12.38 -3.60 1.79
N SER A 27 -11.85 -4.79 2.06
CA SER A 27 -10.72 -4.95 2.99
C SER A 27 -9.42 -4.34 2.46
N LEU A 28 -9.21 -4.32 1.13
CA LEU A 28 -8.06 -3.64 0.54
C LEU A 28 -8.20 -2.12 0.67
N SER A 29 -9.41 -1.59 0.47
CA SER A 29 -9.68 -0.16 0.56
C SER A 29 -9.47 0.40 1.98
N GLU A 30 -9.86 -0.35 3.00
CA GLU A 30 -9.63 -0.01 4.40
C GLU A 30 -8.13 0.05 4.71
N LEU A 31 -7.35 -0.96 4.31
CA LEU A 31 -5.90 -1.01 4.54
C LEU A 31 -5.16 0.15 3.85
N CYS A 32 -5.57 0.53 2.65
CA CYS A 32 -4.98 1.67 1.95
C CYS A 32 -5.34 3.01 2.61
N SER A 33 -6.55 3.13 3.16
CA SER A 33 -6.95 4.31 3.93
C SER A 33 -6.12 4.41 5.21
N ASP A 34 -5.91 3.29 5.91
CA ASP A 34 -5.03 3.21 7.08
C ASP A 34 -3.58 3.58 6.72
N LEU A 35 -3.10 3.16 5.54
CA LEU A 35 -1.79 3.53 5.04
C LEU A 35 -1.67 5.04 4.83
N LEU A 36 -2.65 5.68 4.18
CA LEU A 36 -2.64 7.12 3.92
C LEU A 36 -2.70 7.97 5.19
N LEU A 37 -3.31 7.44 6.25
CA LEU A 37 -3.41 8.10 7.56
C LEU A 37 -2.21 7.82 8.48
N ALA A 38 -1.27 6.96 8.06
CA ALA A 38 -0.12 6.60 8.88
C ALA A 38 0.83 7.79 9.06
N GLU A 39 1.00 8.24 10.31
CA GLU A 39 1.89 9.34 10.69
C GLU A 39 3.35 9.10 10.23
N GLU A 40 3.75 7.84 10.12
CA GLU A 40 5.06 7.41 9.63
C GLU A 40 5.36 7.91 8.20
N LEU A 41 4.34 8.21 7.39
CA LEU A 41 4.52 8.79 6.05
C LEU A 41 5.08 10.22 6.09
N ASN A 42 5.06 10.91 7.23
CA ASN A 42 5.75 12.19 7.42
C ASN A 42 7.27 12.06 7.27
N ASP A 43 7.84 10.86 7.50
CA ASP A 43 9.24 10.58 7.23
C ASP A 43 9.45 10.30 5.73
N ARG A 44 10.34 11.08 5.10
CA ARG A 44 10.65 10.98 3.67
C ARG A 44 11.25 9.63 3.28
N THR A 45 12.03 9.01 4.15
CA THR A 45 12.64 7.69 3.92
C THR A 45 11.56 6.62 3.89
N ILE A 46 10.67 6.63 4.89
CA ILE A 46 9.54 5.70 4.98
C ILE A 46 8.65 5.85 3.75
N ARG A 47 8.31 7.08 3.38
CA ARG A 47 7.50 7.38 2.20
C ARG A 47 8.10 6.82 0.92
N THR A 48 9.40 7.02 0.72
CA THR A 48 10.13 6.52 -0.44
C THR A 48 10.09 4.99 -0.50
N MET A 49 10.26 4.33 0.65
CA MET A 49 10.14 2.87 0.74
C MET A 49 8.73 2.38 0.39
N VAL A 50 7.70 3.01 0.96
CA VAL A 50 6.29 2.65 0.69
C VAL A 50 5.94 2.83 -0.78
N VAL A 51 6.35 3.94 -1.41
CA VAL A 51 6.13 4.16 -2.84
C VAL A 51 6.82 3.09 -3.68
N ALA A 52 8.06 2.73 -3.35
CA ALA A 52 8.79 1.68 -4.08
C ALA A 52 8.11 0.30 -3.95
N GLU A 53 7.60 -0.03 -2.75
CA GLU A 53 6.84 -1.27 -2.55
C GLU A 53 5.50 -1.26 -3.29
N LEU A 54 4.77 -0.14 -3.28
CA LEU A 54 3.55 0.01 -4.07
C LEU A 54 3.81 -0.13 -5.57
N ASP A 55 4.87 0.48 -6.09
CA ASP A 55 5.28 0.35 -7.49
C ASP A 55 5.56 -1.11 -7.86
N LEU A 56 6.23 -1.86 -6.98
CA LEU A 56 6.49 -3.28 -7.18
C LEU A 56 5.18 -4.07 -7.29
N ILE A 57 4.28 -3.93 -6.30
CA ILE A 57 3.00 -4.67 -6.28
C ILE A 57 2.16 -4.34 -7.52
N ILE A 58 2.03 -3.07 -7.87
CA ILE A 58 1.27 -2.62 -9.06
C ILE A 58 1.81 -3.27 -10.33
N SER A 59 3.14 -3.47 -10.42
CA SER A 59 3.77 -4.15 -11.55
C SER A 59 3.51 -5.66 -11.60
N GLU A 60 3.28 -6.30 -10.45
CA GLU A 60 2.96 -7.72 -10.32
C GLU A 60 1.48 -8.04 -10.61
N LEU A 61 0.59 -7.06 -10.39
CA LEU A 61 -0.84 -7.18 -10.74
C LEU A 61 -1.07 -7.07 -12.26
N ILE A 62 -0.88 -8.19 -12.95
CA ILE A 62 -1.02 -8.31 -14.41
C ILE A 62 -2.30 -9.03 -14.86
N SER A 63 -3.01 -9.69 -13.94
CA SER A 63 -4.25 -10.39 -14.28
C SER A 63 -5.41 -9.40 -14.46
N PRO A 64 -6.33 -9.62 -15.42
CA PRO A 64 -7.55 -8.81 -15.54
C PRO A 64 -8.40 -8.78 -14.27
N SER A 65 -8.35 -9.83 -13.44
CA SER A 65 -9.02 -9.89 -12.13
C SER A 65 -8.52 -8.84 -11.15
N ASP A 66 -7.28 -8.36 -11.34
CA ASP A 66 -6.57 -7.52 -10.38
C ASP A 66 -6.67 -6.04 -10.75
N GLN A 67 -7.29 -5.73 -11.90
CA GLN A 67 -7.36 -4.38 -12.47
C GLN A 67 -7.95 -3.36 -11.47
N ILE A 68 -8.97 -3.76 -10.71
CA ILE A 68 -9.59 -2.89 -9.69
C ILE A 68 -8.61 -2.61 -8.54
N ALA A 69 -7.92 -3.63 -8.05
CA ALA A 69 -6.92 -3.48 -7.00
C ALA A 69 -5.76 -2.60 -7.47
N LYS A 70 -5.31 -2.80 -8.72
CA LYS A 70 -4.25 -2.03 -9.35
C LYS A 70 -4.59 -0.54 -9.44
N GLU A 71 -5.75 -0.19 -10.00
CA GLU A 71 -6.19 1.21 -10.12
C GLU A 71 -6.25 1.89 -8.75
N TYR A 72 -6.70 1.15 -7.74
CA TYR A 72 -6.80 1.65 -6.38
C TYR A 72 -5.42 1.89 -5.75
N LEU A 73 -4.49 0.95 -5.88
CA LEU A 73 -3.11 1.10 -5.41
C LEU A 73 -2.36 2.22 -6.14
N GLU A 74 -2.60 2.40 -7.44
CA GLU A 74 -2.04 3.53 -8.20
C GLU A 74 -2.53 4.88 -7.70
N LYS A 75 -3.79 4.97 -7.27
CA LYS A 75 -4.35 6.18 -6.67
C LYS A 75 -3.66 6.48 -5.34
N VAL A 76 -3.56 5.48 -4.46
CA VAL A 76 -2.91 5.61 -3.15
C VAL A 76 -1.45 6.01 -3.31
N ARG A 77 -0.72 5.37 -4.22
CA ARG A 77 0.66 5.72 -4.54
C ARG A 77 0.80 7.19 -4.94
N ARG A 78 -0.09 7.70 -5.81
CA ARG A 78 -0.10 9.12 -6.21
C ARG A 78 -0.33 10.04 -5.02
N GLU A 79 -1.31 9.74 -4.17
CA GLU A 79 -1.58 10.52 -2.97
C GLU A 79 -0.35 10.57 -2.03
N ILE A 80 0.34 9.45 -1.82
CA ILE A 80 1.56 9.40 -1.00
C ILE A 80 2.70 10.22 -1.62
N VAL A 81 2.86 10.19 -2.94
CA VAL A 81 3.85 11.03 -3.63
C VAL A 81 3.51 12.51 -3.46
N ASP A 82 2.24 12.89 -3.58
CA ASP A 82 1.75 14.27 -3.50
C ASP A 82 1.87 14.86 -2.09
N LEU A 83 1.89 14.05 -1.03
CA LEU A 83 2.19 14.51 0.34
C LEU A 83 3.58 15.18 0.47
N THR A 84 4.42 15.10 -0.56
CA THR A 84 5.83 15.57 -0.57
C THR A 84 5.98 17.01 -1.03
N LEU A 85 4.87 17.67 -1.41
CA LEU A 85 4.79 19.11 -1.70
C LEU A 85 4.41 19.91 -0.45
#